data_AF-A0A966KA62-F1
#
_entry.id   AF-A0A966KA62-F1
#
_cell.length_a   1.000
_cell.length_b   1.000
_cell.length_c   1.000
_cell.angle_alpha   90.00
_cell.angle_beta   90.00
_cell.angle_gamma   90.00
#
_symmetry.space_group_name_H-M   'P 1'
#
loop_
_entity.id
_entity.type
_entity.pdbx_description
1 polymer ?
#
loop_
_entity_poly.entity_id
_entity_poly.type
_entity_poly.pdbx_seq_one_letter_code
_entity_poly.pdbx_strand_id
1 'polypeptide(L)'
;MPFEYLFLTSVSSIWFWLFLAMIWYFSISNVFGVPYRAWFIASNNEDELADLCRFTRFIAAHFTKKYRILNHWCYILLITFLITFLTLTGFLYESEFLQLSLFLFVPIIALIHFRLNLAKKFIAQQLTPSELHVQIFLHRRNTKILGFLSLITIFCWFIFTIIKHQTI
;
A
#
# COMPACT_ATOMS: atom_id res chain seq x y z
N MET A 1 30.17 -7.89 -24.32
CA MET A 1 28.93 -7.12 -24.58
C MET A 1 27.98 -7.25 -23.37
N PRO A 2 28.26 -6.66 -22.18
CA PRO A 2 27.44 -6.89 -20.98
C PRO A 2 26.40 -5.79 -20.71
N PHE A 3 26.52 -4.61 -21.34
CA PHE A 3 25.69 -3.46 -20.99
C PHE A 3 24.25 -3.56 -21.50
N GLU A 4 23.97 -4.24 -22.60
CA GLU A 4 22.61 -4.32 -23.17
C GLU A 4 21.64 -5.17 -22.34
N TYR A 5 22.11 -6.20 -21.63
CA TYR A 5 21.23 -7.04 -20.81
C TYR A 5 20.78 -6.37 -19.51
N LEU A 6 21.63 -5.51 -18.92
CA LEU A 6 21.32 -4.78 -17.69
C LEU A 6 20.16 -3.79 -17.88
N PHE A 7 19.95 -3.27 -19.10
CA PHE A 7 18.86 -2.34 -19.40
C PHE A 7 17.51 -3.03 -19.68
N LEU A 8 17.47 -4.35 -19.87
CA LEU A 8 16.25 -5.09 -20.26
C LEU A 8 15.64 -5.91 -19.12
N THR A 9 16.34 -6.08 -17.99
CA THR A 9 15.74 -6.71 -16.80
C THR A 9 14.77 -5.73 -16.13
N SER A 10 13.56 -6.20 -15.87
CA SER A 10 12.48 -5.32 -15.38
C SER A 10 12.80 -4.68 -14.02
N VAL A 11 13.75 -5.26 -13.26
CA VAL A 11 14.22 -4.74 -11.97
C VAL A 11 15.17 -3.54 -12.12
N SER A 12 15.91 -3.47 -13.22
CA SER A 12 16.85 -2.37 -13.50
C SER A 12 16.16 -1.16 -14.14
N SER A 13 14.89 -1.33 -14.56
CA SER A 13 14.09 -0.24 -15.10
C SER A 13 13.84 0.82 -14.03
N ILE A 14 14.37 2.02 -14.26
CA ILE A 14 14.13 3.17 -13.38
C ILE A 14 12.64 3.49 -13.24
N TRP A 15 11.84 3.14 -14.26
CA TRP A 15 10.39 3.31 -14.24
C TRP A 15 9.72 2.45 -13.17
N PHE A 16 10.16 1.21 -12.98
CA PHE A 16 9.62 0.34 -11.93
C PHE A 16 9.79 0.99 -10.55
N TRP A 17 11.01 1.46 -10.25
CA TRP A 17 11.31 2.14 -8.99
C TRP A 17 10.57 3.47 -8.85
N LEU A 18 10.41 4.22 -9.93
CA LEU A 18 9.65 5.47 -9.94
C LEU A 18 8.16 5.22 -9.65
N PHE A 19 7.55 4.21 -10.27
CA PHE A 19 6.17 3.83 -9.97
C PHE A 19 6.01 3.34 -8.53
N LEU A 20 6.91 2.48 -8.06
CA LEU A 20 6.93 1.99 -6.68
C LEU A 20 7.03 3.16 -5.68
N ALA A 21 7.95 4.10 -5.92
CA ALA A 21 8.11 5.28 -5.09
C ALA A 21 6.87 6.18 -5.14
N MET A 22 6.28 6.42 -6.31
CA MET A 22 5.04 7.20 -6.45
C MET A 22 3.88 6.57 -5.67
N ILE A 23 3.68 5.26 -5.79
CA ILE A 23 2.60 4.53 -5.10
C ILE A 23 2.73 4.71 -3.59
N TRP A 24 3.93 4.51 -3.05
CA TRP A 24 4.18 4.63 -1.61
C TRP A 24 4.13 6.08 -1.14
N TYR A 25 4.66 7.03 -1.91
CA TYR A 25 4.57 8.45 -1.62
C TYR A 25 3.11 8.91 -1.53
N PHE A 26 2.28 8.54 -2.51
CA PHE A 26 0.86 8.86 -2.51
C PHE A 26 0.11 8.18 -1.35
N SER A 27 0.45 6.93 -1.06
CA SER A 27 -0.16 6.14 0.01
C SER A 27 0.16 6.68 1.41
N ILE A 28 1.36 7.24 1.63
CA ILE A 28 1.81 7.80 2.91
C ILE A 28 1.36 9.25 3.11
N SER A 29 1.29 10.04 2.03
CA SER A 29 0.91 11.46 2.08
C SER A 29 -0.58 11.65 2.32
N ASN A 30 -1.42 10.77 1.75
CA ASN A 30 -2.88 10.89 1.80
C ASN A 30 -3.52 9.77 2.62
N VAL A 31 -4.29 10.15 3.65
CA VAL A 31 -5.10 9.23 4.45
C VAL A 31 -6.58 9.52 4.15
N PHE A 32 -7.28 8.56 3.54
CA PHE A 32 -8.67 8.74 3.06
C PHE A 32 -8.89 10.00 2.20
N GLY A 33 -7.91 10.36 1.37
CA GLY A 33 -8.02 11.53 0.49
C GLY A 33 -7.75 12.87 1.18
N VAL A 34 -7.48 12.87 2.49
CA VAL A 34 -7.06 14.06 3.24
C VAL A 34 -5.55 13.98 3.47
N PRO A 35 -4.79 15.03 3.14
CA PRO A 35 -3.36 15.04 3.39
C PRO A 35 -3.10 15.09 4.90
N TYR A 36 -2.12 14.33 5.38
CA TYR A 36 -1.76 14.32 6.81
C TYR A 36 -1.43 15.71 7.36
N ARG A 37 -0.92 16.61 6.51
CA ARG A 37 -0.62 17.99 6.91
C ARG A 37 -1.87 18.76 7.35
N ALA A 38 -3.04 18.49 6.76
CA ALA A 38 -4.30 19.12 7.17
C ALA A 38 -4.68 18.72 8.61
N TRP A 39 -4.44 17.46 8.98
CA TRP A 39 -4.63 16.98 10.36
C TRP A 39 -3.73 17.67 11.36
N PHE A 40 -2.47 17.90 10.99
CA PHE A 40 -1.50 18.58 11.85
C PHE A 40 -1.79 20.08 12.00
N ILE A 41 -2.36 20.73 10.99
CA ILE A 41 -2.78 22.14 11.09
C ILE A 41 -4.04 22.22 11.96
N ALA A 42 -5.03 21.37 11.68
CA ALA A 42 -6.28 21.32 12.41
C ALA A 42 -6.11 20.94 13.88
N SER A 43 -5.03 20.26 14.28
CA SER A 43 -4.80 19.94 15.69
C SER A 43 -4.59 21.17 16.59
N ASN A 44 -4.32 22.35 16.01
CA ASN A 44 -4.18 23.58 16.77
C ASN A 44 -5.52 24.31 17.03
N ASN A 45 -6.61 23.91 16.36
CA ASN A 45 -7.92 24.55 16.46
C ASN A 45 -9.02 23.49 16.55
N GLU A 46 -9.75 23.45 17.68
CA GLU A 46 -10.74 22.41 17.95
C GLU A 46 -11.90 22.40 16.93
N ASP A 47 -12.31 23.58 16.44
CA ASP A 47 -13.39 23.70 15.46
C ASP A 47 -12.98 23.13 14.09
N GLU A 48 -11.77 23.45 13.62
CA GLU A 48 -11.23 22.88 12.38
C GLU A 48 -11.02 21.37 12.49
N LEU A 49 -10.58 20.88 13.66
CA LEU A 49 -10.44 19.46 13.93
C LEU A 49 -11.80 18.75 13.86
N ALA A 50 -12.84 19.35 14.41
CA ALA A 50 -14.20 18.81 14.40
C ALA A 50 -14.77 18.72 12.97
N ASP A 51 -14.57 19.75 12.15
CA ASP A 51 -14.99 19.76 10.75
C ASP A 51 -14.23 18.73 9.91
N LEU A 52 -12.92 18.64 10.09
CA LEU A 52 -12.08 17.65 9.41
C LEU A 52 -12.47 16.22 9.81
N CYS A 53 -12.82 16.00 11.08
CA CYS A 53 -13.37 14.74 11.58
C CYS A 53 -14.69 14.40 10.89
N ARG A 54 -15.62 15.35 10.78
CA ARG A 54 -16.92 15.15 10.12
C ARG A 54 -16.73 14.78 8.64
N PHE A 55 -15.88 15.51 7.93
CA PHE A 55 -15.55 15.24 6.53
C PHE A 55 -14.92 13.86 6.34
N THR A 56 -13.96 13.50 7.20
CA THR A 56 -13.26 12.22 7.10
C THR A 56 -14.17 11.04 7.43
N ARG A 57 -15.10 11.19 8.37
CA ARG A 57 -16.14 10.19 8.64
C ARG A 57 -17.04 9.98 7.41
N PHE A 58 -17.42 11.04 6.71
CA PHE A 58 -18.18 10.94 5.48
C PHE A 58 -17.43 10.14 4.40
N ILE A 59 -16.14 10.45 4.18
CA ILE A 59 -15.32 9.70 3.22
C ILE A 59 -15.14 8.25 3.67
N ALA A 60 -14.89 7.99 4.95
CA ALA A 60 -14.73 6.65 5.49
C ALA A 60 -16.01 5.80 5.33
N ALA A 61 -17.19 6.40 5.53
CA ALA A 61 -18.48 5.78 5.28
C ALA A 61 -18.65 5.44 3.79
N HIS A 62 -18.34 6.37 2.89
CA HIS A 62 -18.42 6.13 1.46
C HIS A 62 -17.43 5.05 1.00
N PHE A 63 -16.20 5.08 1.52
CA PHE A 63 -15.18 4.07 1.29
C PHE A 63 -15.67 2.70 1.75
N THR A 64 -16.17 2.57 2.97
CA THR A 64 -16.69 1.29 3.48
C THR A 64 -17.84 0.75 2.62
N LYS A 65 -18.72 1.62 2.11
CA LYS A 65 -19.80 1.24 1.19
C LYS A 65 -19.26 0.75 -0.16
N LYS A 66 -18.30 1.47 -0.76
CA LYS A 66 -17.67 1.09 -2.04
C LYS A 66 -16.95 -0.24 -1.92
N TYR A 67 -16.22 -0.43 -0.82
CA TYR A 67 -15.44 -1.64 -0.56
C TYR A 67 -16.24 -2.73 0.16
N ARG A 68 -17.57 -2.58 0.30
CA ARG A 68 -18.44 -3.65 0.82
C ARG A 68 -18.36 -4.91 -0.05
N ILE A 69 -18.10 -4.75 -1.34
CA ILE A 69 -17.84 -5.85 -2.29
C ILE A 69 -16.65 -6.73 -1.86
N LEU A 70 -15.66 -6.19 -1.15
CA LEU A 70 -14.51 -6.98 -0.69
C LEU A 70 -14.87 -8.00 0.38
N ASN A 71 -16.01 -7.83 1.07
CA ASN A 71 -16.52 -8.84 2.00
C ASN A 71 -17.17 -10.03 1.27
N HIS A 72 -17.42 -9.95 -0.04
CA HIS A 72 -17.93 -11.10 -0.78
C HIS A 72 -16.83 -12.14 -0.99
N TRP A 73 -17.17 -13.39 -0.70
CA TRP A 73 -16.31 -14.57 -0.89
C TRP A 73 -15.69 -14.65 -2.28
N CYS A 74 -16.43 -14.24 -3.33
CA CYS A 74 -15.94 -14.22 -4.70
C CYS A 74 -14.71 -13.30 -4.88
N TYR A 75 -14.67 -12.16 -4.19
CA TYR A 75 -13.54 -11.24 -4.29
C TYR A 75 -12.29 -11.79 -3.58
N ILE A 76 -12.48 -12.43 -2.42
CA ILE A 76 -11.41 -13.13 -1.70
C ILE A 76 -10.85 -14.27 -2.56
N LEU A 77 -11.74 -15.05 -3.19
CA LEU A 77 -11.35 -16.11 -4.13
C LEU A 77 -10.55 -15.56 -5.31
N LEU A 78 -11.01 -14.45 -5.90
CA LEU A 78 -10.32 -13.78 -7.00
C LEU A 78 -8.92 -13.29 -6.60
N ILE A 79 -8.78 -12.64 -5.44
CA ILE A 79 -7.48 -12.18 -4.95
C ILE A 79 -6.54 -13.36 -4.73
N THR A 80 -7.02 -14.41 -4.04
CA THR A 80 -6.22 -15.60 -3.77
C THR A 80 -5.81 -16.26 -5.08
N PHE A 81 -6.73 -16.40 -6.03
CA PHE A 81 -6.45 -16.92 -7.37
C PHE A 81 -5.38 -16.10 -8.08
N LEU A 82 -5.50 -14.76 -8.09
CA LEU A 82 -4.53 -13.88 -8.73
C LEU A 82 -3.15 -13.98 -8.08
N ILE A 83 -3.07 -14.03 -6.75
CA ILE A 83 -1.80 -14.21 -6.03
C ILE A 83 -1.21 -15.57 -6.37
N THR A 84 -1.98 -16.65 -6.27
CA THR A 84 -1.50 -18.01 -6.58
C THR A 84 -1.06 -18.12 -8.03
N PHE A 85 -1.81 -17.52 -8.96
CA PHE A 85 -1.44 -17.44 -10.37
C PHE A 85 -0.10 -16.71 -10.55
N LEU A 86 0.06 -15.51 -9.98
CA LEU A 86 1.31 -14.75 -10.05
C LEU A 86 2.48 -15.50 -9.42
N THR A 87 2.27 -16.17 -8.28
CA THR A 87 3.27 -17.00 -7.63
C THR A 87 3.70 -18.13 -8.56
N LEU A 88 2.75 -18.94 -9.04
CA LEU A 88 3.06 -20.08 -9.90
C LEU A 88 3.74 -19.62 -11.18
N THR A 89 3.20 -18.64 -11.90
CA THR A 89 3.81 -18.17 -13.15
C THR A 89 5.14 -17.48 -12.92
N GLY A 90 5.27 -16.70 -11.84
CA GLY A 90 6.50 -15.97 -11.54
C GLY A 90 7.65 -16.89 -11.15
N PHE A 91 7.39 -17.93 -10.37
CA PHE A 91 8.42 -18.88 -9.93
C PHE A 91 8.67 -20.00 -10.96
N LEU A 92 7.65 -20.51 -11.65
CA LEU A 92 7.82 -21.59 -12.65
C LEU A 92 8.54 -21.11 -13.91
N TYR A 93 8.21 -19.92 -14.41
CA TYR A 93 8.85 -19.35 -15.61
C TYR A 93 10.08 -18.48 -15.28
N GLU A 94 10.49 -18.45 -14.00
CA GLU A 94 11.56 -17.59 -13.49
C GLU A 94 11.45 -16.11 -13.94
N SER A 95 10.23 -15.63 -14.14
CA SER A 95 9.99 -14.29 -14.66
C SER A 95 10.15 -13.26 -13.55
N GLU A 96 11.23 -12.49 -13.61
CA GLU A 96 11.54 -11.41 -12.67
C GLU A 96 10.39 -10.40 -12.54
N PHE A 97 9.75 -10.06 -13.66
CA PHE A 97 8.65 -9.09 -13.69
C PHE A 97 7.44 -9.56 -12.86
N LEU A 98 7.06 -10.83 -13.00
CA LEU A 98 5.93 -11.41 -12.29
C LEU A 98 6.22 -11.54 -10.77
N GLN A 99 7.45 -11.88 -10.41
CA GLN A 99 7.91 -11.94 -9.02
C GLN A 99 7.90 -10.56 -8.36
N LEU A 100 8.43 -9.53 -9.04
CA LEU A 100 8.38 -8.15 -8.57
C LEU A 100 6.94 -7.65 -8.40
N SER A 101 6.07 -7.96 -9.36
CA SER A 101 4.65 -7.62 -9.29
C SER A 101 4.00 -8.23 -8.05
N LEU A 102 4.32 -9.48 -7.72
CA LEU A 102 3.84 -10.13 -6.51
C LEU A 102 4.30 -9.37 -5.25
N PHE A 103 5.58 -9.03 -5.15
CA PHE A 103 6.12 -8.28 -4.00
C PHE A 103 5.53 -6.88 -3.86
N LEU A 104 5.05 -6.28 -4.96
CA LEU A 104 4.35 -5.01 -4.96
C LEU A 104 2.87 -5.15 -4.56
N PHE A 105 2.17 -6.16 -5.07
CA PHE A 105 0.74 -6.34 -4.79
C PHE A 105 0.45 -6.76 -3.35
N VAL A 106 1.26 -7.63 -2.76
CA VAL A 106 1.10 -8.12 -1.38
C VAL A 106 0.95 -6.97 -0.36
N PRO A 107 1.88 -6.00 -0.26
CA PRO A 107 1.77 -4.91 0.69
C PRO A 107 0.63 -3.93 0.34
N ILE A 108 0.27 -3.77 -0.94
CA ILE A 108 -0.89 -2.94 -1.33
C ILE A 108 -2.20 -3.58 -0.82
N ILE A 109 -2.35 -4.89 -0.95
CA ILE A 109 -3.54 -5.61 -0.46
C ILE A 109 -3.64 -5.48 1.07
N ALA A 110 -2.51 -5.60 1.78
CA ALA A 110 -2.45 -5.38 3.23
C ALA A 110 -2.81 -3.92 3.60
N LEU A 111 -2.35 -2.93 2.84
CA LEU A 111 -2.70 -1.52 3.04
C LEU A 111 -4.21 -1.28 2.91
N ILE A 112 -4.86 -1.88 1.90
CA ILE A 112 -6.32 -1.79 1.71
C ILE A 112 -7.05 -2.34 2.94
N HIS A 113 -6.60 -3.49 3.48
CA HIS A 113 -7.18 -4.06 4.70
C HIS A 113 -7.02 -3.13 5.91
N PHE A 114 -5.84 -2.54 6.12
CA PHE A 114 -5.62 -1.57 7.20
C PHE A 114 -6.51 -0.33 7.06
N ARG A 115 -6.70 0.16 5.83
CA ARG A 115 -7.63 1.28 5.56
C ARG A 115 -9.06 0.88 5.87
N LEU A 116 -9.52 -0.30 5.48
CA LEU A 116 -10.87 -0.75 5.80
C LEU A 116 -11.11 -0.90 7.30
N ASN A 117 -10.14 -1.45 8.04
CA ASN A 117 -10.25 -1.59 9.49
C ASN A 117 -10.31 -0.22 10.17
N LEU A 118 -9.53 0.76 9.71
CA LEU A 118 -9.59 2.13 10.21
C LEU A 118 -10.95 2.79 9.90
N ALA A 119 -11.47 2.63 8.69
CA ALA A 119 -12.78 3.17 8.30
C ALA A 119 -13.92 2.58 9.15
N LYS A 120 -13.89 1.26 9.40
CA LYS A 120 -14.86 0.58 10.27
C LYS A 120 -14.80 1.12 11.70
N LYS A 121 -13.59 1.34 12.24
CA LYS A 121 -13.42 1.98 13.57
C LYS A 121 -14.05 3.36 13.63
N PHE A 122 -13.85 4.19 12.60
CA PHE A 122 -14.44 5.54 12.55
C PHE A 122 -15.97 5.57 12.49
N ILE A 123 -16.60 4.52 11.94
CA ILE A 123 -18.06 4.43 11.84
C ILE A 123 -18.65 3.82 13.11
N ALA A 124 -18.03 2.76 13.65
CA ALA A 124 -18.56 1.99 14.76
C ALA A 124 -18.30 2.63 16.13
N GLN A 125 -17.12 3.23 16.31
CA GLN A 125 -16.74 3.92 17.52
C GLN A 125 -16.86 5.42 17.22
N GLN A 126 -17.81 6.11 17.88
CA GLN A 126 -17.90 7.57 17.83
C GLN A 126 -16.72 8.20 18.58
N LEU A 127 -15.51 7.93 18.08
CA LEU A 127 -14.23 8.35 18.66
C LEU A 127 -14.19 9.86 18.79
N THR A 128 -13.67 10.34 19.91
CA THR A 128 -13.44 11.78 20.10
C THR A 128 -12.42 12.29 19.06
N PRO A 129 -12.44 13.59 18.72
CA PRO A 129 -11.52 14.16 17.74
C PRO A 129 -10.03 13.89 18.02
N SER A 130 -9.64 13.88 19.31
CA SER A 130 -8.28 13.59 19.77
C SER A 130 -7.89 12.12 19.56
N GLU A 131 -8.76 11.18 19.89
CA GLU A 131 -8.54 9.74 19.65
C GLU A 131 -8.45 9.43 18.15
N LEU A 132 -9.24 10.14 17.34
CA LEU A 132 -9.23 9.98 15.90
C LEU A 132 -7.88 10.41 15.29
N HIS A 133 -7.31 11.52 15.76
CA HIS A 133 -5.97 11.95 15.38
C HIS A 133 -4.90 10.89 15.70
N VAL A 134 -4.97 10.25 16.88
CA VAL A 134 -4.04 9.17 17.26
C VAL A 134 -4.18 7.96 16.34
N GLN A 135 -5.41 7.54 15.99
CA GLN A 135 -5.61 6.41 15.08
C GLN A 135 -5.05 6.69 13.67
N ILE A 136 -5.19 7.92 13.18
CA ILE A 136 -4.62 8.35 11.89
C ILE A 136 -3.09 8.32 11.94
N PHE A 137 -2.49 8.80 13.04
CA PHE A 137 -1.05 8.72 13.26
C PHE A 137 -0.55 7.27 13.24
N LEU A 138 -1.22 6.36 13.96
CA LEU A 138 -0.90 4.93 13.98
C LEU A 138 -1.02 4.29 12.60
N HIS A 139 -2.07 4.64 11.84
CA HIS A 139 -2.25 4.15 10.47
C HIS A 139 -1.14 4.61 9.53
N ARG A 140 -0.72 5.88 9.64
CA ARG A 140 0.42 6.40 8.88
C ARG A 140 1.72 5.68 9.24
N ARG A 141 1.97 5.44 10.53
CA ARG A 141 3.13 4.66 10.99
C ARG A 141 3.15 3.26 10.37
N ASN A 142 2.02 2.56 10.43
CA ASN A 142 1.90 1.22 9.86
C ASN A 142 2.09 1.23 8.34
N THR A 143 1.54 2.23 7.64
CA THR A 143 1.72 2.40 6.19
C THR A 143 3.18 2.64 5.81
N LYS A 144 3.90 3.45 6.60
CA LYS A 144 5.35 3.67 6.39
C LYS A 144 6.16 2.40 6.60
N ILE A 145 5.89 1.65 7.68
CA ILE A 145 6.57 0.38 7.95
C ILE A 145 6.33 -0.60 6.79
N LEU A 146 5.10 -0.66 6.29
CA LEU A 146 4.74 -1.54 5.18
C LEU A 146 5.45 -1.15 3.87
N GLY A 147 5.53 0.15 3.58
CA GLY A 147 6.26 0.65 2.42
C GLY A 147 7.77 0.41 2.52
N PHE A 148 8.33 0.62 3.70
CA PHE A 148 9.74 0.33 3.97
C PHE A 148 10.05 -1.16 3.84
N LEU A 149 9.20 -2.02 4.39
CA LEU A 149 9.35 -3.47 4.27
C LEU A 149 9.26 -3.92 2.81
N SER A 150 8.30 -3.37 2.04
CA SER A 150 8.17 -3.62 0.60
C SER A 150 9.44 -3.25 -0.16
N LEU A 151 10.01 -2.06 0.09
CA LEU A 151 11.25 -1.61 -0.54
C LEU A 151 12.42 -2.53 -0.21
N ILE A 152 12.58 -2.94 1.05
CA ILE A 152 13.63 -3.87 1.46
C ILE A 152 13.48 -5.22 0.76
N THR A 153 12.28 -5.81 0.77
CA THR A 153 12.04 -7.11 0.13
C THR A 153 12.39 -7.07 -1.36
N ILE A 154 11.96 -6.03 -2.07
CA ILE A 154 12.25 -5.84 -3.49
C ILE A 154 13.75 -5.64 -3.72
N PHE A 155 14.42 -4.86 -2.88
CA PHE A 155 15.86 -4.62 -2.98
C PHE A 155 16.69 -5.88 -2.70
N CYS A 156 16.33 -6.67 -1.69
CA CYS A 156 16.96 -7.97 -1.42
C CYS A 156 16.76 -8.94 -2.57
N TRP A 157 15.55 -9.00 -3.13
CA TRP A 157 15.27 -9.84 -4.31
C TRP A 157 16.09 -9.41 -5.53
N PHE A 158 16.23 -8.11 -5.74
CA PHE A 158 17.06 -7.56 -6.81
C PHE A 158 18.52 -8.00 -6.70
N ILE A 159 19.12 -7.87 -5.50
CA ILE A 159 20.50 -8.31 -5.26
C ILE A 159 20.63 -9.82 -5.52
N PHE A 160 19.69 -10.63 -5.03
CA PHE A 160 19.69 -12.07 -5.27
C PHE A 160 19.67 -12.41 -6.76
N THR A 161 18.83 -11.72 -7.52
CA THR A 161 18.69 -11.89 -8.97
C THR A 161 20.00 -11.51 -9.69
N ILE A 162 20.63 -10.40 -9.30
CA ILE A 162 21.93 -9.99 -9.85
C ILE A 162 23.00 -11.06 -9.60
N ILE A 163 23.09 -11.57 -8.36
CA ILE A 163 24.09 -12.58 -8.01
C ILE A 163 23.86 -13.86 -8.81
N LYS A 164 22.61 -14.34 -8.90
CA LYS A 164 22.25 -15.53 -9.70
C LYS A 164 22.73 -15.37 -11.15
N HIS A 165 22.57 -14.19 -11.73
CA HIS A 165 22.96 -13.90 -13.10
C HIS A 165 24.48 -13.74 -13.30
N GLN A 166 25.25 -13.45 -12.24
CA GLN A 166 26.73 -13.40 -12.29
C GLN A 166 27.38 -14.78 -12.16
N THR A 167 26.69 -15.74 -11.53
CA THR A 167 27.21 -17.11 -11.30
C THR A 167 27.00 -18.08 -12.47
N ILE A 168 26.26 -17.67 -13.51
CA ILE A 168 25.97 -18.43 -14.73
C ILE A 168 26.75 -17.80 -15.88
#